data_AF-A0A258TFL7-F1
#
_entry.id   AF-A0A258TFL7-F1
#
_cell.length_a   1.000
_cell.length_b   1.000
_cell.length_c   1.000
_cell.angle_alpha   90.00
_cell.angle_beta   90.00
_cell.angle_gamma   90.00
#
_symmetry.space_group_name_H-M   'P 1'
#
loop_
_entity.id
_entity.type
_entity.pdbx_description
1 polymer ?
#
loop_
_entity_poly.entity_id
_entity_poly.type
_entity_poly.pdbx_seq_one_letter_code
_entity_poly.pdbx_strand_id
1 'polypeptide(L)'
;MEKTIRELNGTVCIEMEEIAPPKKQILSSRSFGHPVRDYQSLAESITLYMSRAAEKLRKQQSYAGSVYVYIRTSPFREQDMFYSNGMTIPISSPTNDTMQLVNVALWILKRIYKPSFDYAKAGVMLGELVPAQGVQSDLFSMGQTSPKSANLMLAMDAINKKMGKESIKLASEGFTRPWKMKQENKSPAYTTNWEELIRVVR
;
A
#
# COMPACT_ATOMS: atom_id res chain seq x y z
N MET A 1 -19.08 -25.24 -9.29
CA MET A 1 -19.96 -25.92 -8.31
C MET A 1 -19.43 -27.28 -7.88
N GLU A 2 -18.72 -28.03 -8.73
CA GLU A 2 -18.19 -29.36 -8.38
C GLU A 2 -17.33 -29.39 -7.11
N LYS A 3 -16.38 -28.45 -6.94
CA LYS A 3 -15.52 -28.37 -5.74
C LYS A 3 -16.31 -28.15 -4.44
N THR A 4 -17.29 -27.25 -4.47
CA THR A 4 -18.16 -26.98 -3.31
C THR A 4 -18.99 -28.20 -2.92
N ILE A 5 -19.52 -28.94 -3.90
CA ILE A 5 -20.28 -30.17 -3.64
C ILE A 5 -19.38 -31.24 -3.02
N ARG A 6 -18.15 -31.40 -3.51
CA ARG A 6 -17.16 -32.33 -2.96
C ARG A 6 -16.75 -31.97 -1.53
N GLU A 7 -16.50 -30.70 -1.24
CA GLU A 7 -16.20 -30.20 0.11
C GLU A 7 -17.35 -30.47 1.09
N LEU A 8 -18.59 -30.16 0.69
CA LEU A 8 -19.78 -30.43 1.51
C LEU A 8 -19.99 -31.94 1.76
N ASN A 9 -19.53 -32.79 0.84
CA ASN A 9 -19.52 -34.24 1.00
C ASN A 9 -18.25 -34.77 1.70
N GLY A 10 -17.53 -33.91 2.43
CA GLY A 10 -16.38 -34.31 3.25
C GLY A 10 -15.08 -34.57 2.46
N THR A 11 -15.04 -34.26 1.17
CA THR A 11 -13.81 -34.37 0.37
C THR A 11 -13.03 -33.07 0.45
N VAL A 12 -11.85 -33.11 1.08
CA VAL A 12 -10.93 -31.97 1.15
C VAL A 12 -10.51 -31.58 -0.27
N CYS A 13 -11.01 -30.45 -0.77
CA CYS A 13 -10.67 -29.95 -2.12
C CYS A 13 -9.62 -28.84 -2.10
N ILE A 14 -9.28 -28.33 -0.92
CA ILE A 14 -8.24 -27.33 -0.66
C ILE A 14 -7.38 -27.88 0.47
N GLU A 15 -6.12 -28.17 0.15
CA GLU A 15 -5.16 -28.61 1.16
C GLU A 15 -4.78 -27.45 2.07
N MET A 16 -4.52 -27.77 3.34
CA MET A 16 -4.07 -26.79 4.30
C MET A 16 -2.60 -26.47 4.01
N GLU A 17 -2.32 -25.23 3.62
CA GLU A 17 -0.94 -24.76 3.45
C GLU A 17 -0.30 -24.54 4.83
N GLU A 18 0.75 -25.31 5.17
CA GLU A 18 1.50 -25.11 6.43
C GLU A 18 2.33 -23.83 6.42
N ILE A 19 2.79 -23.40 5.24
CA ILE A 19 3.59 -22.19 5.04
C ILE A 19 2.99 -21.40 3.88
N ALA A 20 2.47 -20.21 4.17
CA ALA A 20 1.93 -19.33 3.15
C ALA A 20 3.04 -18.89 2.17
N PRO A 21 2.82 -19.01 0.85
CA PRO A 21 3.82 -18.61 -0.14
C PRO A 21 4.07 -17.10 -0.11
N PRO A 22 5.26 -16.64 -0.55
CA PRO A 22 5.52 -15.21 -0.74
C PRO A 22 4.45 -14.55 -1.61
N LYS A 23 4.07 -13.31 -1.28
CA LYS A 23 3.05 -12.60 -2.05
C LYS A 23 3.57 -12.37 -3.46
N LYS A 24 2.71 -12.62 -4.44
CA LYS A 24 2.95 -12.28 -5.85
C LYS A 24 2.80 -10.78 -6.13
N GLN A 25 2.00 -10.08 -5.31
CA GLN A 25 1.75 -8.64 -5.40
C GLN A 25 1.52 -8.05 -4.01
N ILE A 26 1.88 -6.78 -3.81
CA ILE A 26 1.62 -6.05 -2.56
C ILE A 26 0.72 -4.86 -2.84
N LEU A 27 -0.54 -4.94 -2.40
CA LEU A 27 -1.52 -3.87 -2.49
C LEU A 27 -1.60 -3.06 -1.20
N SER A 28 -1.69 -1.73 -1.34
CA SER A 28 -1.97 -0.79 -0.26
C SER A 28 -2.96 0.25 -0.78
N SER A 29 -4.21 0.18 -0.30
CA SER A 29 -5.28 1.06 -0.74
C SER A 29 -6.27 1.33 0.37
N ARG A 30 -6.98 2.46 0.33
CA ARG A 30 -8.07 2.79 1.24
C ARG A 30 -9.12 3.64 0.54
N SER A 31 -10.37 3.43 0.94
CA SER A 31 -11.42 4.41 0.71
C SER A 31 -11.24 5.58 1.66
N PHE A 32 -11.47 6.79 1.19
CA PHE A 32 -11.34 8.01 1.98
C PHE A 32 -12.56 8.20 2.89
N GLY A 33 -12.36 8.84 4.05
CA GLY A 33 -13.44 9.13 4.99
C GLY A 33 -14.43 10.17 4.46
N HIS A 34 -13.94 11.08 3.62
CA HIS A 34 -14.72 12.01 2.83
C HIS A 34 -14.14 12.07 1.41
N PRO A 35 -14.88 12.55 0.40
CA PRO A 35 -14.34 12.76 -0.93
C PRO A 35 -13.12 13.68 -0.92
N VAL A 36 -12.15 13.34 -1.76
CA VAL A 36 -10.91 14.09 -1.93
C VAL A 36 -10.90 14.64 -3.35
N ARG A 37 -10.73 15.96 -3.49
CA ARG A 37 -10.72 16.65 -4.80
C ARG A 37 -9.34 17.16 -5.18
N ASP A 38 -8.58 17.62 -4.21
CA ASP A 38 -7.30 18.27 -4.44
C ASP A 38 -6.18 17.24 -4.67
N TYR A 39 -5.25 17.62 -5.55
CA TYR A 39 -4.11 16.77 -5.90
C TYR A 39 -3.21 16.50 -4.68
N GLN A 40 -3.04 17.48 -3.78
CA GLN A 40 -2.10 17.39 -2.67
C GLN A 40 -2.52 16.29 -1.68
N SER A 41 -3.78 16.26 -1.27
CA SER A 41 -4.37 15.22 -0.44
C SER A 41 -4.25 13.83 -1.08
N LEU A 42 -4.45 13.72 -2.40
CA LEU A 42 -4.23 12.47 -3.11
C LEU A 42 -2.75 12.05 -3.07
N ALA A 43 -1.83 12.98 -3.34
CA ALA A 43 -0.39 12.74 -3.33
C ALA A 43 0.12 12.29 -1.95
N GLU A 44 -0.39 12.91 -0.88
CA GLU A 44 -0.14 12.52 0.51
C GLU A 44 -0.61 11.09 0.78
N SER A 45 -1.84 10.77 0.35
CA SER A 45 -2.40 9.44 0.54
C SER A 45 -1.64 8.36 -0.24
N ILE A 46 -1.24 8.66 -1.49
CA ILE A 46 -0.45 7.76 -2.33
C ILE A 46 0.95 7.57 -1.73
N THR A 47 1.57 8.63 -1.20
CA THR A 47 2.86 8.53 -0.49
C THR A 47 2.75 7.61 0.72
N LEU A 48 1.70 7.77 1.55
CA LEU A 48 1.48 6.91 2.72
C LEU A 48 1.30 5.45 2.29
N TYR A 49 0.46 5.21 1.28
CA TYR A 49 0.14 3.86 0.84
C TYR A 49 1.36 3.18 0.24
N MET A 50 2.17 3.91 -0.53
CA MET A 50 3.41 3.41 -1.11
C MET A 50 4.48 3.15 -0.06
N SER A 51 4.64 4.02 0.92
CA SER A 51 5.58 3.81 2.03
C SER A 51 5.26 2.52 2.79
N ARG A 52 3.98 2.28 3.09
CA ARG A 52 3.51 1.03 3.70
C ARG A 52 3.66 -0.20 2.79
N ALA A 53 3.53 -0.03 1.48
CA ALA A 53 3.73 -1.12 0.53
C ALA A 53 5.22 -1.50 0.46
N ALA A 54 6.11 -0.52 0.44
CA ALA A 54 7.56 -0.69 0.44
C ALA A 54 8.07 -1.35 1.74
N GLU A 55 7.56 -0.96 2.91
CA GLU A 55 7.88 -1.64 4.19
C GLU A 55 7.50 -3.13 4.14
N LYS A 56 6.32 -3.46 3.59
CA LYS A 56 5.88 -4.86 3.42
C LYS A 56 6.77 -5.61 2.43
N LEU A 57 7.19 -4.94 1.36
CA LEU A 57 8.07 -5.49 0.34
C LEU A 57 9.44 -5.86 0.95
N ARG A 58 10.04 -4.94 1.73
CA ARG A 58 11.30 -5.21 2.45
C ARG A 58 11.15 -6.27 3.52
N LYS A 59 10.02 -6.33 4.24
CA LYS A 59 9.73 -7.42 5.18
C LYS A 59 9.67 -8.79 4.49
N GLN A 60 9.19 -8.84 3.25
CA GLN A 60 9.19 -10.04 2.41
C GLN A 60 10.56 -10.34 1.77
N GLN A 61 11.57 -9.48 1.97
CA GLN A 61 12.88 -9.59 1.30
C GLN A 61 12.72 -9.68 -0.22
N SER A 62 11.91 -8.80 -0.80
CA SER A 62 11.64 -8.74 -2.23
C SER A 62 11.94 -7.34 -2.80
N TYR A 63 12.01 -7.25 -4.12
CA TYR A 63 12.08 -6.02 -4.90
C TYR A 63 10.89 -5.98 -5.87
N ALA A 64 10.43 -4.78 -6.23
CA ALA A 64 9.30 -4.60 -7.15
C ALA A 64 9.79 -4.20 -8.54
N GLY A 65 9.39 -4.96 -9.56
CA GLY A 65 9.63 -4.65 -10.97
C GLY A 65 8.51 -3.81 -11.61
N SER A 66 7.40 -3.56 -10.93
CA SER A 66 6.36 -2.65 -11.41
C SER A 66 5.61 -1.93 -10.30
N VAL A 67 5.12 -0.73 -10.64
CA VAL A 67 4.25 0.09 -9.78
C VAL A 67 2.95 0.36 -10.53
N TYR A 68 1.83 0.02 -9.90
CA TYR A 68 0.50 0.41 -10.34
C TYR A 68 -0.12 1.38 -9.34
N VAL A 69 -0.70 2.47 -9.86
CA VAL A 69 -1.46 3.45 -9.06
C VAL A 69 -2.84 3.61 -9.68
N TYR A 70 -3.86 3.68 -8.84
CA TYR A 70 -5.22 3.94 -9.26
C TYR A 70 -5.95 4.89 -8.34
N ILE A 71 -6.91 5.62 -8.92
CA ILE A 71 -7.83 6.51 -8.22
C ILE A 71 -9.24 6.32 -8.81
N ARG A 72 -10.27 6.46 -7.97
CA ARG A 72 -11.66 6.38 -8.43
C ARG A 72 -12.61 7.20 -7.57
N THR A 73 -13.69 7.66 -8.19
CA THR A 73 -14.86 8.23 -7.51
C THR A 73 -15.77 7.12 -6.98
N SER A 74 -16.82 7.49 -6.26
CA SER A 74 -17.78 6.53 -5.73
C SER A 74 -18.74 6.07 -6.84
N PRO A 75 -18.92 4.76 -7.06
CA PRO A 75 -19.97 4.27 -7.96
C PRO A 75 -21.38 4.41 -7.37
N PHE A 76 -21.50 4.75 -6.08
CA PHE A 76 -22.77 4.82 -5.35
C PHE A 76 -23.34 6.24 -5.25
N ARG A 77 -22.76 7.20 -5.98
CA ARG A 77 -23.24 8.58 -6.02
C ARG A 77 -23.77 8.89 -7.41
N GLU A 78 -25.06 8.68 -7.60
CA GLU A 78 -25.72 8.85 -8.90
C GLU A 78 -25.64 10.29 -9.44
N GLN A 79 -25.48 11.27 -8.55
CA GLN A 79 -25.39 12.69 -8.90
C GLN A 79 -23.98 13.11 -9.36
N ASP A 80 -22.96 12.30 -9.03
CA ASP A 80 -21.56 12.59 -9.35
C ASP A 80 -21.16 11.83 -10.62
N MET A 81 -20.32 12.45 -11.46
CA MET A 81 -19.75 11.75 -12.60
C MET A 81 -18.82 10.62 -12.13
N PHE A 82 -19.06 9.40 -12.64
CA PHE A 82 -18.17 8.28 -12.37
C PHE A 82 -16.84 8.47 -13.10
N TYR A 83 -15.75 8.35 -12.36
CA TYR A 83 -14.40 8.33 -12.90
C TYR A 83 -13.55 7.30 -12.18
N SER A 84 -12.87 6.46 -12.96
CA SER A 84 -11.92 5.49 -12.46
C SER A 84 -10.77 5.41 -13.46
N ASN A 85 -9.55 5.53 -12.96
CA ASN A 85 -8.37 5.40 -13.80
C ASN A 85 -7.20 4.83 -12.99
N GLY A 86 -6.30 4.15 -13.69
CA GLY A 86 -5.09 3.61 -13.11
C GLY A 86 -4.08 3.32 -14.20
N MET A 87 -2.81 3.27 -13.81
CA MET A 87 -1.70 3.10 -14.73
C MET A 87 -0.59 2.31 -14.06
N THR A 88 -0.02 1.38 -14.82
CA THR A 88 1.12 0.55 -14.42
C THR A 88 2.37 1.06 -15.13
N ILE A 89 3.46 1.18 -14.40
CA ILE A 89 4.78 1.47 -14.95
C ILE A 89 5.74 0.35 -14.56
N PRO A 90 6.40 -0.31 -15.52
CA PRO A 90 7.52 -1.20 -15.22
C PRO A 90 8.71 -0.38 -14.74
N ILE A 91 9.45 -0.93 -13.78
CA ILE A 91 10.70 -0.37 -13.28
C ILE A 91 11.83 -1.20 -13.88
N SER A 92 12.72 -0.55 -14.62
CA SER A 92 13.84 -1.20 -15.33
C SER A 92 14.77 -1.95 -14.38
N SER A 93 15.03 -1.40 -13.20
CA SER A 93 15.81 -2.03 -12.14
C SER A 93 14.91 -2.25 -10.92
N PRO A 94 14.51 -3.50 -10.62
CA PRO A 94 13.63 -3.78 -9.49
C PRO A 94 14.15 -3.15 -8.19
N THR A 95 13.27 -2.45 -7.48
CA THR A 95 13.65 -1.64 -6.31
C THR A 95 12.72 -1.91 -5.13
N ASN A 96 13.26 -1.75 -3.92
CA ASN A 96 12.49 -1.71 -2.68
C ASN A 96 12.71 -0.40 -1.91
N ASP A 97 13.31 0.60 -2.57
CA ASP A 97 13.55 1.94 -2.06
C ASP A 97 12.24 2.73 -2.04
N THR A 98 11.80 3.16 -0.86
CA THR A 98 10.55 3.89 -0.70
C THR A 98 10.54 5.19 -1.50
N MET A 99 11.66 5.92 -1.59
CA MET A 99 11.70 7.20 -2.29
C MET A 99 11.55 7.01 -3.79
N GLN A 100 12.22 6.01 -4.37
CA GLN A 100 12.09 5.69 -5.80
C GLN A 100 10.66 5.27 -6.15
N LEU A 101 10.08 4.38 -5.34
CA LEU A 101 8.70 3.91 -5.53
C LEU A 101 7.68 5.04 -5.39
N VAL A 102 7.86 5.95 -4.43
CA VAL A 102 6.99 7.13 -4.26
C VAL A 102 7.12 8.09 -5.44
N ASN A 103 8.33 8.35 -5.94
CA ASN A 103 8.52 9.21 -7.10
C ASN A 103 7.78 8.68 -8.35
N VAL A 104 7.88 7.38 -8.62
CA VAL A 104 7.12 6.73 -9.70
C VAL A 104 5.62 6.84 -9.45
N ALA A 105 5.17 6.55 -8.22
CA ALA A 105 3.75 6.62 -7.89
C ALA A 105 3.15 8.01 -8.05
N LEU A 106 3.86 9.06 -7.64
CA LEU A 106 3.43 10.46 -7.81
C LEU A 106 3.47 10.89 -9.27
N TRP A 107 4.45 10.42 -10.04
CA TRP A 107 4.49 10.64 -11.49
C TRP A 107 3.29 10.02 -12.21
N ILE A 108 2.86 8.82 -11.77
CA ILE A 108 1.64 8.18 -12.28
C ILE A 108 0.41 8.97 -11.86
N LEU A 109 0.32 9.36 -10.57
CA LEU A 109 -0.80 10.13 -10.04
C LEU A 109 -1.03 11.41 -10.86
N LYS A 110 0.02 12.15 -11.21
CA LYS A 110 -0.08 13.35 -12.07
C LYS A 110 -0.75 13.10 -13.41
N ARG A 111 -0.62 11.89 -13.97
CA ARG A 111 -1.21 11.52 -15.28
C ARG A 111 -2.66 11.07 -15.19
N ILE A 112 -3.00 10.39 -14.11
CA ILE A 112 -4.34 9.83 -13.93
C ILE A 112 -5.26 10.81 -13.17
N TYR A 113 -4.71 11.82 -12.51
CA TYR A 113 -5.50 12.84 -11.83
C TYR A 113 -6.25 13.71 -12.83
N LYS A 114 -7.53 13.98 -12.53
CA LYS A 114 -8.34 14.98 -13.19
C LYS A 114 -8.92 15.93 -12.14
N PRO A 115 -8.83 17.25 -12.37
CA PRO A 115 -9.51 18.21 -11.51
C PRO A 115 -11.04 17.98 -11.58
N SER A 116 -11.73 18.49 -10.56
CA SER A 116 -13.20 18.48 -10.47
C SER A 116 -13.87 17.12 -10.25
N PHE A 117 -13.11 16.08 -9.87
CA PHE A 117 -13.67 14.78 -9.45
C PHE A 117 -13.56 14.57 -7.94
N ASP A 118 -14.62 13.97 -7.38
CA ASP A 118 -14.72 13.56 -5.99
C ASP A 118 -14.18 12.16 -5.78
N TYR A 119 -12.86 12.05 -5.63
CA TYR A 119 -12.22 10.76 -5.43
C TYR A 119 -12.64 10.16 -4.08
N ALA A 120 -13.14 8.94 -4.13
CA ALA A 120 -13.58 8.19 -2.96
C ALA A 120 -12.56 7.12 -2.55
N LYS A 121 -11.63 6.74 -3.44
CA LYS A 121 -10.62 5.72 -3.17
C LYS A 121 -9.37 5.96 -4.00
N ALA A 122 -8.23 5.65 -3.38
CA ALA A 122 -6.94 5.57 -4.06
C ALA A 122 -6.17 4.33 -3.56
N GLY A 123 -5.21 3.89 -4.37
CA GLY A 123 -4.35 2.77 -4.00
C GLY A 123 -3.13 2.62 -4.88
N VAL A 124 -2.16 1.90 -4.34
CA VAL A 124 -0.94 1.50 -5.02
C VAL A 124 -0.77 -0.01 -4.93
N MET A 125 -0.17 -0.60 -5.96
CA MET A 125 0.17 -2.02 -6.01
C MET A 125 1.59 -2.17 -6.55
N LEU A 126 2.39 -2.99 -5.86
CA LEU A 126 3.70 -3.43 -6.30
C LEU A 126 3.56 -4.82 -6.91
N GLY A 127 4.06 -4.97 -8.13
CA GLY A 127 4.02 -6.22 -8.90
C GLY A 127 5.39 -6.59 -9.44
N GLU A 128 5.45 -7.67 -10.22
CA GLU A 128 6.71 -8.27 -10.70
C GLU A 128 7.72 -8.43 -9.55
N LEU A 129 7.25 -9.05 -8.45
CA LEU A 129 8.04 -9.16 -7.24
C LEU A 129 9.14 -10.20 -7.41
N VAL A 130 10.38 -9.78 -7.24
CA VAL A 130 11.56 -10.66 -7.32
C VAL A 130 12.16 -10.86 -5.93
N PRO A 131 12.55 -12.08 -5.53
CA PRO A 131 13.27 -12.31 -4.28
C PRO A 131 14.59 -11.57 -4.25
N ALA A 132 15.02 -11.11 -3.08
CA ALA A 132 16.27 -10.39 -2.93
C ALA A 132 17.51 -11.19 -3.36
N GLN A 133 17.46 -12.50 -3.23
CA GLN A 133 18.51 -13.43 -3.66
C GLN A 133 18.56 -13.60 -5.19
N GLY A 134 17.47 -13.28 -5.89
CA GLY A 134 17.34 -13.44 -7.35
C GLY A 134 17.59 -12.16 -8.14
N VAL A 135 18.05 -11.09 -7.52
CA VAL A 135 18.31 -9.82 -8.23
C VAL A 135 19.62 -9.93 -8.98
N GLN A 136 19.54 -10.11 -10.30
CA GLN A 136 20.68 -9.97 -11.18
C GLN A 136 21.00 -8.48 -11.37
N SER A 137 22.24 -8.09 -11.08
CA SER A 137 22.73 -6.75 -11.37
C SER A 137 22.79 -6.57 -12.89
N ASP A 138 22.03 -5.60 -13.41
CA ASP A 138 22.11 -5.22 -14.81
C ASP A 138 23.42 -4.45 -15.05
N LEU A 139 24.22 -4.94 -16.02
CA LEU A 139 25.52 -4.42 -16.42
C LEU A 139 25.44 -2.96 -16.89
N PHE A 140 24.28 -2.55 -17.42
CA PHE A 140 24.04 -1.20 -17.92
C PHE A 140 23.12 -0.38 -17.02
N SER A 141 22.72 -0.90 -15.86
CA SER A 141 21.86 -0.15 -14.95
C SER A 141 22.62 1.02 -14.33
N MET A 142 22.23 2.24 -14.72
CA MET A 142 22.65 3.47 -14.05
C MET A 142 22.10 3.60 -12.61
N GLY A 143 21.23 2.67 -12.20
CA GLY A 143 20.47 2.71 -10.95
C GLY A 143 20.76 1.55 -10.02
N GLN A 144 22.02 1.14 -9.85
CA GLN A 144 22.35 0.25 -8.74
C GLN A 144 21.90 0.91 -7.43
N THR A 145 21.15 0.17 -6.61
CA THR A 145 20.73 0.65 -5.28
C THR A 145 21.99 1.05 -4.51
N SER A 146 22.19 2.36 -4.33
CA SER A 146 23.33 2.85 -3.57
C SER A 146 23.31 2.19 -2.18
N PRO A 147 24.44 1.65 -1.68
CA PRO A 147 24.51 1.12 -0.32
C PRO A 147 23.98 2.10 0.73
N LYS A 148 24.12 3.40 0.47
CA LYS A 148 23.56 4.47 1.29
C LYS A 148 22.03 4.43 1.35
N SER A 149 21.35 4.21 0.22
CA SER A 149 19.88 4.16 0.21
C SER A 149 19.36 2.90 0.89
N ALA A 150 20.01 1.75 0.65
CA ALA A 150 19.67 0.51 1.36
C ALA A 150 19.78 0.66 2.88
N ASN A 151 20.90 1.23 3.36
CA ASN A 151 21.10 1.51 4.79
C ASN A 151 20.08 2.50 5.35
N LEU A 152 19.72 3.53 4.57
CA LEU A 152 18.68 4.48 4.96
C LEU A 152 17.33 3.76 5.13
N MET A 153 16.90 2.94 4.17
CA MET A 153 15.63 2.22 4.27
C MET A 153 15.59 1.30 5.49
N LEU A 154 16.69 0.57 5.77
CA LEU A 154 16.78 -0.27 6.96
C LEU A 154 16.73 0.53 8.25
N ALA A 155 17.44 1.66 8.32
CA ALA A 155 17.38 2.55 9.47
C ALA A 155 15.97 3.11 9.69
N MET A 156 15.29 3.50 8.61
CA MET A 156 13.93 4.00 8.68
C MET A 156 12.96 2.96 9.23
N ASP A 157 13.02 1.73 8.69
CA ASP A 157 12.18 0.62 9.14
C ASP A 157 12.46 0.25 10.59
N ALA A 158 13.74 0.24 11.01
CA ALA A 158 14.13 -0.07 12.39
C ALA A 158 13.59 0.97 13.39
N ILE A 159 13.69 2.26 13.06
CA ILE A 159 13.14 3.35 13.88
C ILE A 159 11.63 3.20 14.00
N ASN A 160 10.91 3.04 12.89
CA ASN A 160 9.46 2.89 12.90
C ASN A 160 9.00 1.59 13.62
N LYS A 161 9.80 0.53 13.57
CA LYS A 161 9.52 -0.70 14.34
C LYS A 161 9.66 -0.46 15.85
N LYS A 162 10.66 0.29 16.28
CA LYS A 162 10.98 0.52 17.71
C LYS A 162 10.12 1.62 18.34
N MET A 163 9.93 2.73 17.64
CA MET A 163 9.32 3.95 18.17
C MET A 163 7.82 4.06 17.86
N GLY A 164 7.32 3.18 16.99
CA GLY A 164 5.93 3.17 16.54
C GLY A 164 5.81 3.50 15.06
N LYS A 165 4.65 3.11 14.50
CA LYS A 165 4.38 3.37 13.09
C LYS A 165 4.40 4.87 12.83
N GLU A 166 5.04 5.26 11.73
CA GLU A 166 5.06 6.64 11.25
C GLU A 166 5.81 7.62 12.19
N SER A 167 6.68 7.12 13.08
CA SER A 167 7.61 7.96 13.86
C SER A 167 8.52 8.80 12.96
N ILE A 168 8.96 8.21 11.85
CA ILE A 168 9.56 8.91 10.73
C ILE A 168 8.82 8.53 9.45
N LYS A 169 8.65 9.52 8.57
CA LYS A 169 7.91 9.40 7.32
C LYS A 169 8.45 10.40 6.30
N LEU A 170 8.10 10.17 5.04
CA LEU A 170 8.43 11.13 3.98
C LEU A 170 7.59 12.39 4.15
N ALA A 171 8.21 13.55 3.89
CA ALA A 171 7.52 14.84 3.99
C ALA A 171 6.32 14.94 3.02
N SER A 172 6.39 14.28 1.86
CA SER A 172 5.30 14.23 0.88
C SER A 172 4.08 13.44 1.36
N GLU A 173 4.15 12.77 2.50
CA GLU A 173 3.01 12.12 3.15
C GLU A 173 2.11 13.12 3.90
N GLY A 174 2.61 14.34 4.13
CA GLY A 174 1.92 15.35 4.91
C GLY A 174 1.90 15.03 6.41
N PHE A 175 1.52 16.04 7.20
CA PHE A 175 1.38 15.94 8.65
C PHE A 175 -0.08 15.77 9.07
N THR A 176 -0.97 16.49 8.41
CA THR A 176 -2.42 16.36 8.53
C THR A 176 -2.96 15.37 7.52
N ARG A 177 -3.93 14.54 7.90
CA ARG A 177 -4.54 13.54 7.00
C ARG A 177 -6.06 13.71 6.97
N PRO A 178 -6.58 14.78 6.35
CA PRO A 178 -8.03 14.99 6.26
C PRO A 178 -8.72 13.78 5.63
N TRP A 179 -8.12 13.24 4.56
CA TRP A 179 -8.56 12.09 3.78
C TRP A 179 -8.54 10.74 4.52
N LYS A 180 -8.15 10.68 5.80
CA LYS A 180 -8.08 9.44 6.57
C LYS A 180 -9.43 8.71 6.55
N MET A 181 -9.39 7.38 6.41
CA MET A 181 -10.59 6.54 6.41
C MET A 181 -11.38 6.69 7.71
N LYS A 182 -12.72 6.66 7.62
CA LYS A 182 -13.61 6.60 8.78
C LYS A 182 -13.50 5.25 9.47
N GLN A 183 -13.49 5.27 10.81
CA GLN A 183 -13.42 4.07 11.67
C GLN A 183 -14.49 4.11 12.77
N GLU A 184 -15.59 4.81 12.56
CA GLU A 184 -16.63 5.07 13.56
C GLU A 184 -17.36 3.80 14.03
N ASN A 185 -17.36 2.74 13.21
CA ASN A 185 -17.95 1.43 13.56
C ASN A 185 -16.90 0.43 14.10
N LYS A 186 -15.69 0.90 14.44
CA LYS A 186 -14.65 0.03 15.02
C LYS A 186 -14.99 -0.23 16.48
N SER A 187 -14.99 -1.50 16.89
CA SER A 187 -15.04 -1.84 18.31
C SER A 187 -13.84 -1.25 19.07
N PRO A 188 -13.98 -0.95 20.36
CA PRO A 188 -12.86 -0.51 21.17
C PRO A 188 -11.72 -1.55 21.14
N ALA A 189 -10.50 -1.06 21.21
CA ALA A 189 -9.26 -1.81 21.10
C ALA A 189 -8.92 -2.53 22.41
N TYR A 190 -9.84 -3.37 22.90
CA TYR A 190 -9.77 -4.03 24.21
C TYR A 190 -8.44 -4.76 24.48
N THR A 191 -7.80 -5.32 23.46
CA THR A 191 -6.56 -6.10 23.62
C THR A 191 -5.29 -5.32 23.36
N THR A 192 -5.40 -4.07 22.88
CA THR A 192 -4.24 -3.31 22.37
C THR A 192 -4.17 -1.86 22.84
N ASN A 193 -5.20 -1.35 23.51
CA ASN A 193 -5.20 -0.03 24.14
C ASN A 193 -5.82 -0.10 25.54
N TRP A 194 -5.01 0.23 26.56
CA TRP A 194 -5.44 0.26 27.96
C TRP A 194 -6.59 1.24 28.22
N GLU A 195 -6.64 2.35 27.48
CA GLU A 195 -7.69 3.36 27.66
C GLU A 195 -9.06 2.90 27.12
N GLU A 196 -9.05 1.92 26.21
CA GLU A 196 -10.24 1.35 25.56
C GLU A 196 -10.72 0.05 26.23
N LEU A 197 -10.16 -0.32 27.40
CA LEU A 197 -10.64 -1.45 28.18
C LEU A 197 -12.06 -1.22 28.71
N ILE A 198 -12.83 -2.30 28.82
CA ILE A 198 -14.15 -2.27 29.45
C ILE A 198 -13.97 -1.83 30.90
N ARG A 199 -14.61 -0.71 31.28
CA ARG A 199 -14.64 -0.22 32.65
C ARG A 199 -15.88 -0.75 33.35
N VAL A 200 -15.71 -1.37 34.51
CA VAL A 200 -16.83 -1.72 35.39
C VAL A 200 -17.21 -0.46 36.15
N VAL A 201 -18.37 0.11 35.82
CA VAL A 201 -18.93 1.23 36.57
C VAL A 201 -19.63 0.65 37.81
N ARG A 202 -19.21 1.06 39.01
CA ARG A 202 -19.91 0.77 40.27
C ARG A 202 -20.89 1.87 40.58
#